data_AF-A0A9D6XWK7-F1
#
_entry.id   AF-A0A9D6XWK7-F1
#
_cell.length_a   1.000
_cell.length_b   1.000
_cell.length_c   1.000
_cell.angle_alpha   90.00
_cell.angle_beta   90.00
_cell.angle_gamma   90.00
#
_symmetry.space_group_name_H-M   'P 1'
#
loop_
_entity.id
_entity.type
_entity.pdbx_description
1 polymer ?
#
loop_
_entity_poly.entity_id
_entity_poly.type
_entity_poly.pdbx_seq_one_letter_code
_entity_poly.pdbx_strand_id
1 'polypeptide(L)'
;MAKLTAEQGYAIACYHYQTARYAQAEVLCRQILRSVPGHRDALLLLAILAQRGGRKAEGDDWLRQAVESKDFSITLNTRLDSRPRWSPHSGISVILEAGLKRYDETLRSFEHYLPWLDKIAFDSNPQQPGAPYWNNLWMPVLDAVALYCLVALKRPHRYIEIGSGNSTKFVARAIADHNLDTKIISIDPQPRAEIDALCDEVLRKPLEQCNLDVFSALDKNDIVFADNSHRTYMNSDVTVFFCEILPVLASGVTIGIHDIFLPHDYPEDWIGRYYSEQYLLACYLLAGTRLFDVFLPVFFAANRGLGGPLMRQVRSRNEDALWRNGSSCWLEMR
;
A
#
# COMPACT_ATOMS: atom_id res chain seq x y z
N MET A 1 -36.08 -22.62 1.12
CA MET A 1 -35.93 -21.18 0.79
C MET A 1 -34.51 -20.76 1.15
N ALA A 2 -33.80 -20.10 0.23
CA ALA A 2 -32.46 -19.60 0.53
C ALA A 2 -32.53 -18.61 1.70
N LYS A 3 -31.64 -18.76 2.69
CA LYS A 3 -31.56 -17.86 3.84
C LYS A 3 -31.00 -16.53 3.33
N LEU A 4 -31.77 -15.44 3.43
CA LEU A 4 -31.32 -14.11 3.02
C LEU A 4 -30.07 -13.72 3.81
N THR A 5 -29.10 -13.09 3.16
CA THR A 5 -27.96 -12.48 3.86
C THR A 5 -28.43 -11.25 4.65
N ALA A 6 -27.63 -10.81 5.63
CA ALA A 6 -27.93 -9.59 6.39
C ALA A 6 -28.15 -8.38 5.47
N GLU A 7 -27.32 -8.21 4.44
CA GLU A 7 -27.44 -7.15 3.43
C GLU A 7 -28.73 -7.24 2.61
N GLN A 8 -29.10 -8.45 2.16
CA GLN A 8 -30.37 -8.65 1.44
C GLN A 8 -31.57 -8.35 2.35
N GLY A 9 -31.50 -8.78 3.62
CA GLY A 9 -32.49 -8.44 4.64
C GLY A 9 -32.59 -6.94 4.88
N TYR A 10 -31.45 -6.25 4.91
CA TYR A 10 -31.39 -4.80 5.14
C TYR A 10 -31.97 -4.01 3.97
N ALA A 11 -31.69 -4.41 2.73
CA ALA A 11 -32.29 -3.81 1.53
C ALA A 11 -33.83 -3.93 1.55
N ILE A 12 -34.36 -5.08 1.98
CA ILE A 12 -35.81 -5.28 2.15
C ILE A 12 -36.35 -4.42 3.29
N ALA A 13 -35.63 -4.29 4.41
CA ALA A 13 -36.00 -3.38 5.50
C ALA A 13 -36.08 -1.92 5.04
N CYS A 14 -35.12 -1.47 4.22
CA CYS A 14 -35.14 -0.16 3.59
C CYS A 14 -36.36 0.04 2.69
N TYR A 15 -36.70 -0.97 1.87
CA TYR A 15 -37.90 -0.92 1.03
C TYR A 15 -39.19 -0.82 1.87
N HIS A 16 -39.29 -1.56 2.97
CA HIS A 16 -40.40 -1.42 3.90
C HIS A 16 -40.47 -0.03 4.53
N TYR A 17 -39.32 0.52 4.95
CA TYR A 17 -39.23 1.88 5.48
C TYR A 17 -39.71 2.93 4.46
N GLN A 18 -39.21 2.86 3.22
CA GLN A 18 -39.56 3.78 2.12
C GLN A 18 -41.06 3.71 1.75
N THR A 19 -41.68 2.54 1.92
CA THR A 19 -43.11 2.32 1.68
C THR A 19 -43.98 2.48 2.92
N ALA A 20 -43.47 3.18 3.95
CA ALA A 20 -44.15 3.47 5.22
C ALA A 20 -44.60 2.23 6.04
N ARG A 21 -44.03 1.06 5.75
CA ARG A 21 -44.25 -0.20 6.48
C ARG A 21 -43.23 -0.35 7.61
N TYR A 22 -43.31 0.57 8.57
CA TYR A 22 -42.28 0.73 9.62
C TYR A 22 -42.13 -0.47 10.55
N ALA A 23 -43.24 -1.12 10.91
CA ALA A 23 -43.20 -2.31 11.77
C ALA A 23 -42.45 -3.48 11.09
N GLN A 24 -42.66 -3.65 9.78
CA GLN A 24 -41.97 -4.68 8.99
C GLN A 24 -40.47 -4.37 8.84
N ALA A 25 -40.12 -3.10 8.64
CA ALA A 25 -38.71 -2.66 8.63
C ALA A 25 -38.03 -2.95 9.98
N GLU A 26 -38.68 -2.61 11.10
CA GLU A 26 -38.16 -2.85 12.45
C GLU A 26 -37.92 -4.34 12.73
N VAL A 27 -38.87 -5.21 12.36
CA VAL A 27 -38.74 -6.66 12.54
C VAL A 27 -37.52 -7.19 11.79
N LEU A 28 -37.32 -6.78 10.54
CA LEU A 28 -36.19 -7.21 9.73
C LEU A 28 -34.85 -6.72 10.31
N CYS A 29 -34.75 -5.45 10.72
CA CYS A 29 -33.53 -4.95 11.36
C CYS A 29 -33.18 -5.72 12.65
N ARG A 30 -34.17 -6.06 13.47
CA ARG A 30 -33.93 -6.89 14.67
C ARG A 30 -33.52 -8.32 14.32
N GLN A 31 -34.06 -8.90 13.26
CA GLN A 31 -33.64 -10.22 12.77
C GLN A 31 -32.19 -10.19 12.28
N ILE A 32 -31.81 -9.14 11.55
CA ILE A 32 -30.42 -8.93 11.11
C ILE A 32 -29.48 -8.87 12.31
N LEU A 33 -29.80 -8.10 13.35
CA LEU A 33 -28.94 -7.99 14.54
C LEU A 33 -28.83 -9.28 15.35
N ARG A 34 -29.80 -10.20 15.26
CA ARG A 34 -29.67 -11.54 15.85
C ARG A 34 -28.67 -12.40 15.09
N SER A 35 -28.56 -12.22 13.77
CA SER A 35 -27.62 -12.96 12.92
C SER A 35 -26.23 -12.34 12.85
N VAL A 36 -26.15 -11.00 12.86
CA VAL A 36 -24.93 -10.21 12.79
C VAL A 36 -25.02 -9.13 13.87
N PRO A 37 -24.66 -9.47 15.13
CA PRO A 37 -24.59 -8.48 16.19
C PRO A 37 -23.67 -7.33 15.78
N GLY A 38 -24.11 -6.08 15.98
CA GLY A 38 -23.32 -4.90 15.60
C GLY A 38 -23.48 -4.43 14.14
N HIS A 39 -24.40 -5.02 13.35
CA HIS A 39 -24.68 -4.55 11.99
C HIS A 39 -25.12 -3.08 11.98
N ARG A 40 -24.20 -2.19 11.58
CA ARG A 40 -24.33 -0.74 11.72
C ARG A 40 -25.60 -0.19 11.07
N ASP A 41 -25.87 -0.57 9.82
CA ASP A 41 -27.00 0.02 9.09
C ASP A 41 -28.37 -0.40 9.66
N ALA A 42 -28.49 -1.64 10.15
CA ALA A 42 -29.67 -2.09 10.86
C ALA A 42 -29.88 -1.33 12.18
N LEU A 43 -28.80 -1.05 12.92
CA LEU A 43 -28.83 -0.22 14.14
C LEU A 43 -29.27 1.22 13.82
N LEU A 44 -28.73 1.83 12.76
CA LEU A 44 -29.12 3.17 12.32
C LEU A 44 -30.59 3.24 11.93
N LEU A 45 -31.09 2.26 11.15
CA LEU A 45 -32.49 2.24 10.75
C LEU A 45 -33.43 2.01 11.95
N LEU A 46 -33.03 1.21 12.93
CA LEU A 46 -33.76 1.07 14.20
C LEU A 46 -33.79 2.36 15.02
N ALA A 47 -32.67 3.10 15.06
CA ALA A 47 -32.64 4.40 15.73
C ALA A 47 -33.64 5.38 15.10
N ILE A 48 -33.68 5.45 13.77
CA ILE A 48 -34.62 6.29 13.01
C ILE A 48 -36.08 5.86 13.29
N LEU A 49 -36.36 4.54 13.22
CA LEU A 49 -37.70 3.99 13.47
C LEU A 49 -38.17 4.26 14.91
N ALA A 50 -37.28 4.11 15.90
CA ALA A 50 -37.56 4.39 17.30
C ALA A 50 -37.86 5.87 17.54
N GLN A 51 -37.05 6.78 16.98
CA GLN A 51 -37.29 8.22 17.07
C GLN A 51 -38.63 8.63 16.42
N ARG A 52 -38.95 8.11 15.23
CA ARG A 52 -40.23 8.35 14.56
C ARG A 52 -41.43 7.85 15.36
N GLY A 53 -41.26 6.76 16.10
CA GLY A 53 -42.28 6.20 17.00
C GLY A 53 -42.35 6.86 18.38
N GLY A 54 -41.60 7.94 18.64
CA GLY A 54 -41.57 8.62 19.94
C GLY A 54 -40.73 7.91 21.01
N ARG A 55 -40.05 6.81 20.68
CA ARG A 55 -39.20 6.03 21.59
C ARG A 55 -37.77 6.59 21.62
N LYS A 56 -37.62 7.82 22.13
CA LYS A 56 -36.36 8.57 22.08
C LYS A 56 -35.19 7.85 22.75
N ALA A 57 -35.37 7.36 23.97
CA ALA A 57 -34.31 6.67 24.72
C ALA A 57 -33.80 5.39 24.01
N GLU A 58 -34.71 4.65 23.40
CA GLU A 58 -34.36 3.47 22.61
C GLU A 58 -33.62 3.87 21.31
N GLY A 59 -34.06 4.95 20.65
CA GLY A 59 -33.38 5.47 19.47
C GLY A 59 -31.94 5.92 19.77
N ASP A 60 -31.73 6.59 20.92
CA ASP A 60 -30.41 7.04 21.36
C ASP A 60 -29.48 5.85 21.69
N ASP A 61 -30.03 4.76 22.24
CA ASP A 61 -29.28 3.53 22.51
C ASP A 61 -28.85 2.81 21.22
N TRP A 62 -29.76 2.66 20.26
CA TRP A 62 -29.42 2.09 18.95
C TRP A 62 -28.38 2.92 18.21
N LEU A 63 -28.48 4.25 18.29
CA LEU A 63 -27.50 5.15 17.69
C LEU A 63 -26.12 5.01 18.35
N ARG A 64 -26.05 4.91 19.68
CA ARG A 64 -24.79 4.67 20.40
C ARG A 64 -24.14 3.36 19.95
N GLN A 65 -24.91 2.27 19.90
CA GLN A 65 -24.41 0.98 19.44
C GLN A 65 -23.94 1.03 17.97
N ALA A 66 -24.61 1.78 17.10
CA ALA A 66 -24.20 1.96 15.71
C ALA A 66 -22.86 2.71 15.59
N VAL A 67 -22.60 3.65 16.49
CA VAL A 67 -21.35 4.44 16.55
C VAL A 67 -20.21 3.63 17.15
N GLU A 68 -20.50 2.76 18.13
CA GLU A 68 -19.52 1.89 18.78
C GLU A 68 -19.14 0.66 17.95
N SER A 69 -19.92 0.32 16.91
CA SER A 69 -19.59 -0.75 15.98
C SER A 69 -18.28 -0.44 15.25
N LYS A 70 -17.25 -1.25 15.51
CA LYS A 70 -15.90 -1.09 14.94
C LYS A 70 -15.80 -1.60 13.50
N ASP A 71 -16.80 -2.34 13.04
CA ASP A 71 -16.86 -2.88 11.69
C ASP A 71 -17.60 -1.90 10.79
N PHE A 72 -16.90 -1.36 9.79
CA PHE A 72 -17.52 -0.61 8.70
C PHE A 72 -17.42 -1.44 7.42
N SER A 73 -18.56 -1.68 6.78
CA SER A 73 -18.61 -2.24 5.44
C SER A 73 -18.72 -1.10 4.43
N ILE A 74 -17.98 -1.24 3.32
CA ILE A 74 -18.24 -0.45 2.11
C ILE A 74 -19.20 -1.29 1.27
N THR A 75 -20.47 -0.92 1.27
CA THR A 75 -21.49 -1.61 0.46
C THR A 75 -21.54 -1.00 -0.93
N LEU A 76 -21.23 -1.82 -1.95
CA LEU A 76 -21.37 -1.44 -3.34
C LEU A 76 -22.75 -1.88 -3.84
N ASN A 77 -23.55 -0.92 -4.33
CA ASN A 77 -24.90 -1.17 -4.87
C ASN A 77 -24.89 -2.02 -6.15
N THR A 78 -23.73 -2.14 -6.79
CA THR A 78 -23.49 -2.95 -7.97
C THR A 78 -22.38 -3.95 -7.69
N ARG A 79 -22.47 -5.14 -8.28
CA ARG A 79 -21.37 -6.11 -8.23
C ARG A 79 -20.12 -5.47 -8.81
N LEU A 80 -19.05 -5.45 -8.02
CA LEU A 80 -17.73 -5.06 -8.51
C LEU A 80 -17.19 -6.21 -9.38
N ASP A 81 -17.06 -5.97 -10.68
CA ASP A 81 -16.37 -6.86 -11.62
C ASP A 81 -14.88 -6.48 -11.66
N SER A 82 -14.15 -6.87 -10.62
CA SER A 82 -12.71 -6.62 -10.52
C SER A 82 -11.95 -7.56 -11.46
N ARG A 83 -11.22 -6.98 -12.41
CA ARG A 83 -10.40 -7.66 -13.41
C ARG A 83 -9.35 -6.70 -13.97
N PRO A 84 -8.22 -7.19 -14.49
CA PRO A 84 -7.25 -6.36 -15.21
C PRO A 84 -7.94 -5.54 -16.31
N ARG A 85 -7.73 -4.21 -16.30
CA ARG A 85 -8.31 -3.28 -17.28
C ARG A 85 -7.56 -3.31 -18.61
N TRP A 86 -6.25 -3.53 -18.57
CA TRP A 86 -5.38 -3.56 -19.74
C TRP A 86 -4.30 -4.63 -19.60
N SER A 87 -3.72 -5.03 -20.74
CA SER A 87 -2.56 -5.92 -20.78
C SER A 87 -1.79 -5.75 -22.09
N PRO A 88 -0.71 -4.94 -22.14
CA PRO A 88 -0.35 -3.75 -21.35
C PRO A 88 -1.04 -2.45 -21.86
N HIS A 89 -0.93 -1.34 -21.13
CA HIS A 89 -1.40 -0.01 -21.58
C HIS A 89 -0.40 0.66 -22.55
N SER A 90 -0.81 0.93 -23.79
CA SER A 90 0.07 1.47 -24.84
C SER A 90 0.75 2.80 -24.51
N GLY A 91 0.00 3.78 -24.00
CA GLY A 91 0.55 5.09 -23.63
C GLY A 91 1.63 5.01 -22.54
N ILE A 92 1.39 4.22 -21.48
CA ILE A 92 2.36 3.99 -20.41
C ILE A 92 3.56 3.21 -20.92
N SER A 93 3.36 2.21 -21.80
CA SER A 93 4.46 1.49 -22.44
C SER A 93 5.43 2.43 -23.14
N VAL A 94 4.94 3.38 -23.94
CA VAL A 94 5.79 4.37 -24.63
C VAL A 94 6.61 5.19 -23.63
N ILE A 95 5.99 5.64 -22.53
CA ILE A 95 6.65 6.42 -21.48
C ILE A 95 7.77 5.60 -20.83
N LEU A 96 7.48 4.35 -20.43
CA LEU A 96 8.46 3.50 -19.75
C LEU A 96 9.57 3.04 -20.71
N GLU A 97 9.26 2.76 -21.97
CA GLU A 97 10.25 2.36 -22.99
C GLU A 97 11.30 3.44 -23.24
N ALA A 98 10.96 4.72 -23.08
CA ALA A 98 11.92 5.81 -23.21
C ALA A 98 13.06 5.76 -22.16
N GLY A 99 12.87 5.04 -21.05
CA GLY A 99 13.83 4.94 -19.95
C GLY A 99 14.72 3.69 -19.96
N LEU A 100 14.58 2.77 -20.93
CA LEU A 100 15.24 1.45 -20.90
C LEU A 100 16.75 1.50 -20.58
N LYS A 101 17.48 2.42 -21.22
CA LYS A 101 18.93 2.58 -20.99
C LYS A 101 19.22 2.96 -19.53
N ARG A 102 18.48 3.92 -18.99
CA ARG A 102 18.61 4.41 -17.61
C ARG A 102 18.33 3.30 -16.61
N TYR A 103 17.33 2.47 -16.88
CA TYR A 103 16.94 1.36 -16.01
C TYR A 103 18.03 0.28 -15.98
N ASP A 104 18.58 -0.07 -17.13
CA ASP A 104 19.67 -1.06 -17.22
C ASP A 104 20.95 -0.55 -16.53
N GLU A 105 21.31 0.73 -16.73
CA GLU A 105 22.44 1.36 -16.05
C GLU A 105 22.26 1.38 -14.53
N THR A 106 21.05 1.70 -14.06
CA THR A 106 20.71 1.67 -12.62
C THR A 106 20.86 0.27 -12.06
N LEU A 107 20.28 -0.75 -12.69
CA LEU A 107 20.39 -2.14 -12.23
C LEU A 107 21.86 -2.62 -12.25
N ARG A 108 22.63 -2.29 -13.29
CA ARG A 108 24.05 -2.65 -13.34
C ARG A 108 24.86 -1.99 -12.24
N SER A 109 24.50 -0.79 -11.80
CA SER A 109 25.16 -0.15 -10.66
C SER A 109 25.03 -0.98 -9.36
N PHE A 110 23.99 -1.81 -9.25
CA PHE A 110 23.76 -2.66 -8.09
C PHE A 110 24.72 -3.86 -8.03
N GLU A 111 25.39 -4.22 -9.14
CA GLU A 111 26.35 -5.33 -9.17
C GLU A 111 27.50 -5.11 -8.17
N HIS A 112 27.85 -3.85 -7.87
CA HIS A 112 28.84 -3.50 -6.87
C HIS A 112 28.50 -4.02 -5.46
N TYR A 113 27.22 -4.14 -5.13
CA TYR A 113 26.74 -4.50 -3.80
C TYR A 113 26.49 -6.00 -3.62
N LEU A 114 26.67 -6.81 -4.67
CA LEU A 114 26.43 -8.26 -4.63
C LEU A 114 27.16 -8.99 -3.47
N PRO A 115 28.44 -8.69 -3.16
CA PRO A 115 29.12 -9.33 -2.03
C PRO A 115 28.51 -9.03 -0.66
N TRP A 116 27.77 -7.92 -0.53
CA TRP A 116 27.07 -7.57 0.70
C TRP A 116 25.71 -8.27 0.79
N LEU A 117 24.99 -8.31 -0.33
CA LEU A 117 23.72 -9.03 -0.45
C LEU A 117 23.87 -10.54 -0.18
N ASP A 118 25.02 -11.13 -0.50
CA ASP A 118 25.34 -12.53 -0.19
C ASP A 118 25.51 -12.83 1.31
N LYS A 119 25.72 -11.80 2.14
CA LYS A 119 25.80 -11.93 3.60
C LYS A 119 24.43 -11.90 4.27
N ILE A 120 23.35 -11.69 3.51
CA ILE A 120 21.98 -11.71 4.02
C ILE A 120 21.49 -13.16 4.00
N ALA A 121 21.01 -13.63 5.15
CA ALA A 121 20.53 -14.99 5.31
C ALA A 121 19.28 -15.26 4.44
N PHE A 122 19.09 -16.53 4.06
CA PHE A 122 17.88 -16.92 3.35
C PHE A 122 16.67 -16.92 4.29
N ASP A 123 16.77 -17.59 5.44
CA ASP A 123 15.69 -17.68 6.43
C ASP A 123 15.89 -16.75 7.63
N SER A 124 14.82 -16.52 8.37
CA SER A 124 14.83 -15.71 9.59
C SER A 124 15.69 -16.32 10.68
N ASN A 125 16.39 -15.48 11.45
CA ASN A 125 17.14 -15.87 12.63
C ASN A 125 16.46 -15.33 13.91
N PRO A 126 15.88 -16.18 14.78
CA PRO A 126 15.22 -15.73 16.01
C PRO A 126 16.14 -14.98 16.99
N GLN A 127 17.44 -15.23 16.95
CA GLN A 127 18.42 -14.52 17.79
C GLN A 127 18.76 -13.12 17.25
N GLN A 128 18.34 -12.79 16.03
CA GLN A 128 18.56 -11.50 15.37
C GLN A 128 17.26 -11.01 14.72
N PRO A 129 16.23 -10.66 15.51
CA PRO A 129 14.90 -10.34 14.98
C PRO A 129 14.88 -9.13 14.02
N GLY A 130 15.83 -8.20 14.16
CA GLY A 130 16.01 -7.05 13.27
C GLY A 130 16.81 -7.32 11.99
N ALA A 131 17.41 -8.51 11.82
CA ALA A 131 18.16 -8.83 10.60
C ALA A 131 17.21 -9.12 9.42
N PRO A 132 17.50 -8.61 8.21
CA PRO A 132 16.74 -8.98 7.03
C PRO A 132 17.05 -10.41 6.61
N TYR A 133 16.13 -11.02 5.88
CA TYR A 133 16.25 -12.35 5.30
C TYR A 133 15.44 -12.43 4.00
N TRP A 134 15.83 -13.31 3.07
CA TRP A 134 15.22 -13.37 1.74
C TRP A 134 13.83 -14.02 1.72
N ASN A 135 13.61 -15.05 2.53
CA ASN A 135 12.38 -15.83 2.58
C ASN A 135 11.32 -15.18 3.47
N ASN A 136 10.94 -13.93 3.18
CA ASN A 136 10.07 -13.13 4.06
C ASN A 136 8.64 -12.89 3.56
N LEU A 137 8.22 -13.46 2.42
CA LEU A 137 6.88 -13.37 1.78
C LEU A 137 6.33 -11.96 1.47
N TRP A 138 6.86 -10.91 2.09
CA TRP A 138 6.32 -9.55 2.01
C TRP A 138 7.14 -8.68 1.06
N MET A 139 8.45 -8.92 0.96
CA MET A 139 9.35 -8.15 0.12
C MET A 139 9.97 -9.05 -0.97
N PRO A 140 9.57 -8.87 -2.24
CA PRO A 140 10.20 -9.57 -3.37
C PRO A 140 11.71 -9.32 -3.43
N VAL A 141 12.46 -10.31 -3.95
CA VAL A 141 13.94 -10.26 -3.93
C VAL A 141 14.50 -9.02 -4.63
N LEU A 142 14.00 -8.71 -5.84
CA LEU A 142 14.53 -7.56 -6.60
C LEU A 142 14.16 -6.21 -5.96
N ASP A 143 13.02 -6.12 -5.27
CA ASP A 143 12.64 -4.90 -4.55
C ASP A 143 13.52 -4.69 -3.31
N ALA A 144 13.77 -5.75 -2.53
CA ALA A 144 14.74 -5.70 -1.44
C ALA A 144 16.14 -5.30 -1.91
N VAL A 145 16.60 -5.86 -3.05
CA VAL A 145 17.88 -5.50 -3.66
C VAL A 145 17.89 -4.04 -4.09
N ALA A 146 16.85 -3.58 -4.78
CA ALA A 146 16.75 -2.19 -5.24
C ALA A 146 16.75 -1.22 -4.05
N LEU A 147 15.92 -1.47 -3.03
CA LEU A 147 15.85 -0.67 -1.82
C LEU A 147 17.20 -0.59 -1.10
N TYR A 148 17.83 -1.75 -0.84
CA TYR A 148 19.16 -1.82 -0.21
C TYR A 148 20.20 -1.01 -0.99
N CYS A 149 20.29 -1.25 -2.31
CA CYS A 149 21.33 -0.65 -3.14
C CYS A 149 21.09 0.86 -3.32
N LEU A 150 19.84 1.30 -3.42
CA LEU A 150 19.52 2.72 -3.54
C LEU A 150 19.82 3.48 -2.25
N VAL A 151 19.56 2.91 -1.07
CA VAL A 151 19.99 3.50 0.22
C VAL A 151 21.52 3.62 0.25
N ALA A 152 22.23 2.57 -0.13
CA ALA A 152 23.70 2.57 -0.15
C ALA A 152 24.29 3.56 -1.18
N LEU A 153 23.65 3.71 -2.34
CA LEU A 153 24.11 4.56 -3.44
C LEU A 153 23.78 6.04 -3.20
N LYS A 154 22.55 6.34 -2.77
CA LYS A 154 22.07 7.71 -2.54
C LYS A 154 22.59 8.29 -1.23
N ARG A 155 22.89 7.44 -0.24
CA ARG A 155 23.34 7.83 1.11
C ARG A 155 22.43 8.94 1.71
N PRO A 156 21.10 8.70 1.80
CA PRO A 156 20.16 9.70 2.28
C PRO A 156 20.52 10.18 3.69
N HIS A 157 20.25 11.43 4.02
CA HIS A 157 20.26 11.88 5.41
C HIS A 157 19.01 11.36 6.15
N ARG A 158 17.90 11.26 5.43
CA ARG A 158 16.62 10.76 5.94
C ARG A 158 16.00 9.74 4.99
N TYR A 159 15.57 8.62 5.57
CA TYR A 159 14.72 7.64 4.94
C TYR A 159 13.39 7.62 5.67
N ILE A 160 12.30 8.01 4.98
CA ILE A 160 10.93 7.91 5.50
C ILE A 160 10.24 6.74 4.85
N GLU A 161 9.62 5.89 5.66
CA GLU A 161 8.85 4.75 5.19
C GLU A 161 7.39 4.82 5.66
N ILE A 162 6.47 4.65 4.71
CA ILE A 162 5.03 4.62 4.95
C ILE A 162 4.57 3.17 4.76
N GLY A 163 4.18 2.52 5.84
CA GLY A 163 4.00 1.08 5.89
C GLY A 163 5.35 0.36 5.98
N SER A 164 5.69 -0.09 7.19
CA SER A 164 7.01 -0.57 7.56
C SER A 164 7.01 -2.04 8.00
N GLY A 165 8.18 -2.67 7.96
CA GLY A 165 8.31 -4.10 8.23
C GLY A 165 9.61 -4.69 7.69
N ASN A 166 9.52 -5.70 6.83
CA ASN A 166 10.73 -6.38 6.32
C ASN A 166 11.61 -5.46 5.46
N SER A 167 11.02 -4.56 4.69
CA SER A 167 11.70 -3.46 3.98
C SER A 167 12.65 -2.69 4.89
N THR A 168 12.17 -2.26 6.07
CA THR A 168 12.93 -1.49 7.06
C THR A 168 14.21 -2.22 7.49
N LYS A 169 14.16 -3.56 7.59
CA LYS A 169 15.33 -4.37 7.95
C LYS A 169 16.41 -4.35 6.86
N PHE A 170 16.04 -4.32 5.59
CA PHE A 170 16.99 -4.17 4.48
C PHE A 170 17.65 -2.79 4.49
N VAL A 171 16.89 -1.74 4.81
CA VAL A 171 17.41 -0.37 4.96
C VAL A 171 18.41 -0.29 6.11
N ALA A 172 18.02 -0.76 7.30
CA ALA A 172 18.90 -0.81 8.46
C ALA A 172 20.18 -1.60 8.17
N ARG A 173 20.07 -2.69 7.41
CA ARG A 173 21.23 -3.47 6.98
C ARG A 173 22.14 -2.70 6.02
N ALA A 174 21.59 -1.98 5.04
CA ALA A 174 22.37 -1.13 4.14
C ALA A 174 23.12 -0.04 4.91
N ILE A 175 22.47 0.58 5.91
CA ILE A 175 23.07 1.59 6.77
C ILE A 175 24.25 1.03 7.55
N ALA A 176 24.07 -0.15 8.18
CA ALA A 176 25.12 -0.81 8.94
C ALA A 176 26.30 -1.26 8.04
N ASP A 177 26.01 -1.89 6.89
CA ASP A 177 27.02 -2.41 5.98
C ASP A 177 27.89 -1.29 5.36
N HIS A 178 27.32 -0.09 5.17
CA HIS A 178 27.98 1.03 4.50
C HIS A 178 28.30 2.23 5.41
N ASN A 179 28.12 2.07 6.72
CA ASN A 179 28.36 3.08 7.75
C ASN A 179 27.76 4.44 7.36
N LEU A 180 26.44 4.44 7.16
CA LEU A 180 25.67 5.62 6.76
C LEU A 180 25.19 6.38 8.00
N ASP A 181 25.15 7.71 7.92
CA ASP A 181 24.52 8.59 8.94
C ASP A 181 23.02 8.80 8.67
N THR A 182 22.39 7.87 7.95
CA THR A 182 20.98 7.93 7.55
C THR A 182 20.09 7.70 8.76
N LYS A 183 19.08 8.56 8.93
CA LYS A 183 18.01 8.37 9.91
C LYS A 183 16.82 7.65 9.30
N ILE A 184 16.28 6.65 10.00
CA ILE A 184 15.07 5.92 9.61
C ILE A 184 13.87 6.49 10.38
N ILE A 185 12.84 6.92 9.63
CA ILE A 185 11.56 7.40 10.16
C ILE A 185 10.46 6.44 9.67
N SER A 186 9.82 5.73 10.58
CA SER A 186 8.72 4.79 10.29
C SER A 186 7.36 5.45 10.55
N ILE A 187 6.49 5.47 9.55
CA ILE A 187 5.08 5.87 9.66
C ILE A 187 4.22 4.64 9.38
N ASP A 188 3.73 4.02 10.45
CA ASP A 188 2.91 2.82 10.35
C ASP A 188 2.14 2.57 11.65
N PRO A 189 0.80 2.49 11.64
CA PRO A 189 0.01 2.18 12.83
C PRO A 189 0.25 0.76 13.37
N GLN A 190 0.61 -0.20 12.52
CA GLN A 190 0.77 -1.60 12.88
C GLN A 190 1.76 -2.30 11.93
N PRO A 191 3.08 -2.16 12.16
CA PRO A 191 4.08 -2.76 11.29
C PRO A 191 4.00 -4.28 11.30
N ARG A 192 4.37 -4.89 10.16
CA ARG A 192 4.31 -6.35 9.94
C ARG A 192 5.46 -7.11 10.60
N ALA A 193 6.43 -6.39 11.15
CA ALA A 193 7.58 -6.93 11.88
C ALA A 193 8.01 -5.95 12.98
N GLU A 194 8.64 -6.47 14.02
CA GLU A 194 9.26 -5.66 15.08
C GLU A 194 10.47 -4.89 14.52
N ILE A 195 10.29 -3.59 14.29
CA ILE A 195 11.28 -2.72 13.63
C ILE A 195 11.61 -1.46 14.44
N ASP A 196 10.93 -1.21 15.56
CA ASP A 196 11.05 0.03 16.34
C ASP A 196 12.50 0.32 16.74
N ALA A 197 13.23 -0.73 17.14
CA ALA A 197 14.64 -0.61 17.54
C ALA A 197 15.60 -0.29 16.37
N LEU A 198 15.13 -0.40 15.12
CA LEU A 198 15.89 -0.03 13.92
C LEU A 198 15.61 1.41 13.49
N CYS A 199 14.60 2.07 14.05
CA CYS A 199 14.16 3.39 13.64
C CYS A 199 14.63 4.47 14.63
N ASP A 200 15.03 5.62 14.08
CA ASP A 200 15.32 6.82 14.88
C ASP A 200 14.03 7.52 15.33
N GLU A 201 12.98 7.45 14.50
CA GLU A 201 11.65 7.97 14.80
C GLU A 201 10.56 7.00 14.37
N VAL A 202 9.55 6.87 15.23
CA VAL A 202 8.44 5.93 15.06
C VAL A 202 7.12 6.64 15.27
N LEU A 203 6.31 6.71 14.21
CA LEU A 203 4.97 7.28 14.19
C LEU A 203 3.94 6.17 14.01
N ARG A 204 3.38 5.69 15.13
CA ARG A 204 2.35 4.63 15.18
C ARG A 204 0.95 5.18 14.83
N LYS A 205 0.81 5.71 13.61
CA LYS A 205 -0.43 6.30 13.08
C LYS A 205 -0.55 6.06 11.57
N PRO A 206 -1.79 5.99 11.03
CA PRO A 206 -2.01 6.11 9.60
C PRO A 206 -1.46 7.44 9.07
N LEU A 207 -1.00 7.46 7.82
CA LEU A 207 -0.37 8.63 7.21
C LEU A 207 -1.32 9.82 7.20
N GLU A 208 -2.61 9.59 6.94
CA GLU A 208 -3.61 10.67 6.87
C GLU A 208 -3.89 11.35 8.23
N GLN A 209 -3.29 10.86 9.31
CA GLN A 209 -3.37 11.47 10.64
C GLN A 209 -2.03 12.06 11.12
N CYS A 210 -0.98 11.97 10.29
CA CYS A 210 0.35 12.47 10.61
C CYS A 210 0.51 13.94 10.23
N ASN A 211 1.45 14.63 10.90
CA ASN A 211 1.90 15.94 10.43
C ASN A 211 2.81 15.74 9.21
N LEU A 212 2.44 16.31 8.07
CA LEU A 212 3.15 16.16 6.80
C LEU A 212 4.39 17.07 6.69
N ASP A 213 4.64 17.96 7.66
CA ASP A 213 5.83 18.82 7.69
C ASP A 213 7.15 18.02 7.62
N VAL A 214 7.14 16.75 8.09
CA VAL A 214 8.28 15.84 8.02
C VAL A 214 8.76 15.61 6.57
N PHE A 215 7.84 15.64 5.60
CA PHE A 215 8.16 15.48 4.18
C PHE A 215 8.71 16.77 3.56
N SER A 216 8.30 17.93 4.07
CA SER A 216 8.79 19.24 3.62
C SER A 216 10.26 19.48 4.02
N ALA A 217 10.76 18.73 5.00
CA ALA A 217 12.15 18.80 5.46
C ALA A 217 13.12 17.92 4.64
N LEU A 218 12.62 17.15 3.67
CA LEU A 218 13.44 16.28 2.82
C LEU A 218 14.18 17.11 1.78
N ASP A 219 15.43 16.73 1.54
CA ASP A 219 16.30 17.36 0.55
C ASP A 219 16.82 16.32 -0.46
N LYS A 220 17.61 16.77 -1.43
CA LYS A 220 18.23 15.94 -2.45
C LYS A 220 18.86 14.68 -1.85
N ASN A 221 18.59 13.54 -2.50
CA ASN A 221 18.98 12.18 -2.14
C ASN A 221 18.27 11.58 -0.93
N ASP A 222 17.48 12.33 -0.15
CA ASP A 222 16.60 11.72 0.85
C ASP A 222 15.57 10.81 0.16
N ILE A 223 15.14 9.77 0.89
CA ILE A 223 14.28 8.73 0.34
C ILE A 223 12.93 8.71 1.05
N VAL A 224 11.85 8.65 0.27
CA VAL A 224 10.52 8.26 0.73
C VAL A 224 10.15 6.92 0.10
N PHE A 225 9.83 5.92 0.92
CA PHE A 225 9.35 4.62 0.46
C PHE A 225 7.90 4.41 0.89
N ALA A 226 7.01 4.22 -0.09
CA ALA A 226 5.57 4.03 0.12
C ALA A 226 5.18 2.57 -0.15
N ASP A 227 4.92 1.82 0.92
CA ASP A 227 4.40 0.44 0.96
C ASP A 227 3.16 0.39 1.88
N ASN A 228 2.20 1.27 1.57
CA ASN A 228 1.12 1.66 2.46
C ASN A 228 -0.11 0.72 2.38
N SER A 229 -1.32 1.23 2.61
CA SER A 229 -2.56 0.47 2.52
C SER A 229 -2.98 0.05 1.09
N HIS A 230 -2.29 0.54 0.04
CA HIS A 230 -2.51 0.27 -1.39
C HIS A 230 -3.93 0.61 -1.90
N ARG A 231 -4.75 1.30 -1.10
CA ARG A 231 -6.14 1.58 -1.43
C ARG A 231 -6.43 3.07 -1.36
N THR A 232 -6.99 3.58 -2.45
CA THR A 232 -7.38 4.98 -2.59
C THR A 232 -8.82 5.14 -2.09
N TYR A 233 -8.99 5.89 -1.01
CA TYR A 233 -10.29 6.34 -0.49
C TYR A 233 -10.23 7.84 -0.22
N MET A 234 -11.34 8.48 0.13
CA MET A 234 -11.36 9.93 0.41
C MET A 234 -10.34 10.35 1.47
N ASN A 235 -10.04 9.48 2.44
CA ASN A 235 -9.08 9.71 3.51
C ASN A 235 -8.25 8.44 3.73
N SER A 236 -7.21 8.25 2.93
CA SER A 236 -6.29 7.10 3.04
C SER A 236 -4.84 7.51 2.72
N ASP A 237 -3.88 6.72 3.18
CA ASP A 237 -2.44 6.95 2.94
C ASP A 237 -2.14 7.20 1.46
N VAL A 238 -2.76 6.42 0.55
CA VAL A 238 -2.55 6.57 -0.90
C VAL A 238 -3.00 7.94 -1.38
N THR A 239 -4.17 8.40 -0.96
CA THR A 239 -4.71 9.71 -1.36
C THR A 239 -3.81 10.83 -0.84
N VAL A 240 -3.41 10.78 0.43
CA VAL A 240 -2.52 11.78 1.03
C VAL A 240 -1.15 11.78 0.33
N PHE A 241 -0.59 10.60 0.08
CA PHE A 241 0.70 10.48 -0.60
C PHE A 241 0.69 11.11 -1.99
N PHE A 242 -0.29 10.76 -2.83
CA PHE A 242 -0.33 11.25 -4.22
C PHE A 242 -0.84 12.69 -4.36
N CYS A 243 -1.70 13.17 -3.46
CA CYS A 243 -2.34 14.49 -3.59
C CYS A 243 -1.68 15.59 -2.75
N GLU A 244 -0.99 15.23 -1.67
CA GLU A 244 -0.43 16.22 -0.73
C GLU A 244 1.09 16.12 -0.61
N ILE A 245 1.65 14.90 -0.57
CA ILE A 245 3.09 14.70 -0.37
C ILE A 245 3.86 14.78 -1.69
N LEU A 246 3.59 13.88 -2.62
CA LEU A 246 4.31 13.76 -3.90
C LEU A 246 4.45 15.10 -4.65
N PRO A 247 3.40 15.96 -4.73
CA PRO A 247 3.51 17.22 -5.47
C PRO A 247 4.42 18.28 -4.86
N VAL A 248 4.76 18.18 -3.57
CA VAL A 248 5.48 19.23 -2.84
C VAL A 248 6.91 18.82 -2.43
N LEU A 249 7.32 17.58 -2.71
CA LEU A 249 8.67 17.11 -2.42
C LEU A 249 9.72 17.90 -3.21
N ALA A 250 10.86 18.18 -2.57
CA ALA A 250 11.96 18.92 -3.16
C ALA A 250 12.64 18.16 -4.32
N SER A 251 13.24 18.92 -5.25
CA SER A 251 14.04 18.37 -6.35
C SER A 251 15.15 17.45 -5.83
N GLY A 252 15.33 16.30 -6.49
CA GLY A 252 16.32 15.30 -6.13
C GLY A 252 15.93 14.35 -4.99
N VAL A 253 14.75 14.51 -4.37
CA VAL A 253 14.20 13.50 -3.46
C VAL A 253 13.89 12.23 -4.26
N THR A 254 14.31 11.08 -3.73
CA THR A 254 14.08 9.77 -4.32
C THR A 254 12.84 9.13 -3.70
N ILE A 255 11.98 8.56 -4.54
CA ILE A 255 10.69 8.01 -4.12
C ILE A 255 10.59 6.58 -4.62
N GLY A 256 10.32 5.64 -3.72
CA GLY A 256 9.95 4.27 -4.09
C GLY A 256 8.48 4.04 -3.78
N ILE A 257 7.73 3.53 -4.76
CA ILE A 257 6.33 3.14 -4.59
C ILE A 257 6.26 1.63 -4.82
N HIS A 258 5.82 0.87 -3.83
CA HIS A 258 5.74 -0.58 -3.92
C HIS A 258 4.46 -1.02 -4.67
N ASP A 259 4.45 -2.26 -5.17
CA ASP A 259 3.28 -2.88 -5.84
C ASP A 259 2.77 -2.17 -7.11
N ILE A 260 3.71 -1.76 -7.97
CA ILE A 260 3.45 -1.16 -9.28
C ILE A 260 3.80 -2.14 -10.42
N PHE A 261 2.80 -2.53 -11.20
CA PHE A 261 2.93 -3.49 -12.32
C PHE A 261 2.92 -2.82 -13.70
N LEU A 262 2.92 -1.49 -13.74
CA LEU A 262 2.89 -0.73 -14.98
C LEU A 262 4.01 -1.18 -15.95
N PRO A 263 3.71 -1.31 -17.26
CA PRO A 263 2.50 -0.89 -17.96
C PRO A 263 1.37 -1.94 -17.96
N HIS A 264 1.54 -3.07 -17.27
CA HIS A 264 0.44 -4.03 -17.08
C HIS A 264 -0.48 -3.54 -15.98
N ASP A 265 -1.65 -4.16 -15.88
CA ASP A 265 -2.49 -3.98 -14.71
C ASP A 265 -2.07 -4.98 -13.62
N TYR A 266 -2.72 -4.92 -12.44
CA TYR A 266 -2.53 -5.91 -11.40
C TYR A 266 -2.82 -7.32 -11.92
N PRO A 267 -2.07 -8.35 -11.48
CA PRO A 267 -2.28 -9.72 -11.91
C PRO A 267 -3.65 -10.26 -11.45
N GLU A 268 -4.17 -11.27 -12.16
CA GLU A 268 -5.49 -11.86 -11.86
C GLU A 268 -5.60 -12.37 -10.41
N ASP A 269 -4.51 -12.93 -9.87
CA ASP A 269 -4.47 -13.41 -8.48
C ASP A 269 -4.64 -12.29 -7.42
N TRP A 270 -4.54 -11.02 -7.84
CA TRP A 270 -4.67 -9.85 -6.96
C TRP A 270 -6.03 -9.15 -7.09
N ILE A 271 -6.96 -9.69 -7.89
CA ILE A 271 -8.32 -9.17 -8.08
C ILE A 271 -9.05 -8.90 -6.75
N GLY A 272 -8.83 -9.75 -5.73
CA GLY A 272 -9.44 -9.64 -4.42
C GLY A 272 -8.75 -8.65 -3.46
N ARG A 273 -7.57 -8.12 -3.81
CA ARG A 273 -6.86 -7.13 -2.99
C ARG A 273 -7.43 -5.72 -3.17
N TYR A 274 -7.99 -5.45 -4.35
CA TYR A 274 -8.54 -4.14 -4.73
C TYR A 274 -7.53 -2.99 -4.60
N TYR A 275 -6.26 -3.28 -4.86
CA TYR A 275 -5.21 -2.26 -4.90
C TYR A 275 -5.47 -1.27 -6.03
N SER A 276 -5.02 -0.03 -5.86
CA SER A 276 -5.45 1.09 -6.72
C SER A 276 -4.46 2.23 -6.88
N GLU A 277 -3.38 2.23 -6.11
CA GLU A 277 -2.32 3.23 -6.10
C GLU A 277 -1.62 3.35 -7.47
N GLN A 278 -1.43 2.25 -8.20
CA GLN A 278 -0.80 2.32 -9.52
C GLN A 278 -1.62 3.13 -10.53
N TYR A 279 -2.95 3.20 -10.36
CA TYR A 279 -3.79 3.98 -11.26
C TYR A 279 -3.61 5.48 -11.05
N LEU A 280 -3.32 5.93 -9.83
CA LEU A 280 -2.95 7.33 -9.57
C LEU A 280 -1.60 7.66 -10.21
N LEU A 281 -0.61 6.78 -10.07
CA LEU A 281 0.67 6.93 -10.76
C LEU A 281 0.49 6.94 -12.28
N ALA A 282 -0.36 6.05 -12.83
CA ALA A 282 -0.70 6.03 -14.25
C ALA A 282 -1.31 7.35 -14.71
N CYS A 283 -2.21 7.96 -13.92
CA CYS A 283 -2.75 9.28 -14.22
C CYS A 283 -1.66 10.36 -14.31
N TYR A 284 -0.71 10.41 -13.36
CA TYR A 284 0.42 11.35 -13.43
C TYR A 284 1.25 11.17 -14.69
N LEU A 285 1.58 9.92 -15.04
CA LEU A 285 2.37 9.60 -16.23
C LEU A 285 1.64 9.99 -17.52
N LEU A 286 0.38 9.58 -17.66
CA LEU A 286 -0.44 9.85 -18.85
C LEU A 286 -0.80 11.33 -19.02
N ALA A 287 -0.88 12.08 -17.91
CA ALA A 287 -1.04 13.53 -17.95
C ALA A 287 0.23 14.28 -18.40
N GLY A 288 1.36 13.58 -18.57
CA GLY A 288 2.63 14.19 -18.99
C GLY A 288 3.28 15.03 -17.89
N THR A 289 3.21 14.57 -16.64
CA THR A 289 3.80 15.27 -15.48
C THR A 289 5.26 15.68 -15.71
N ARG A 290 5.63 16.83 -15.14
CA ARG A 290 7.02 17.31 -15.07
C ARG A 290 7.58 17.30 -13.65
N LEU A 291 6.85 16.74 -12.69
CA LEU A 291 7.24 16.72 -11.28
C LEU A 291 8.40 15.76 -11.00
N PHE A 292 8.47 14.65 -11.72
CA PHE A 292 9.46 13.60 -11.48
C PHE A 292 9.85 12.85 -12.75
N ASP A 293 10.94 12.12 -12.64
CA ASP A 293 11.41 11.14 -13.60
C ASP A 293 11.25 9.72 -13.04
N VAL A 294 10.68 8.80 -13.82
CA VAL A 294 10.81 7.37 -13.51
C VAL A 294 12.24 6.94 -13.85
N PHE A 295 12.99 6.43 -12.86
CA PHE A 295 14.37 5.98 -13.09
C PHE A 295 14.58 4.50 -12.86
N LEU A 296 13.65 3.80 -12.19
CA LEU A 296 13.68 2.33 -12.11
C LEU A 296 12.27 1.75 -11.83
N PRO A 297 11.50 1.39 -12.86
CA PRO A 297 10.28 0.59 -12.71
C PRO A 297 10.66 -0.89 -12.68
N VAL A 298 10.82 -1.47 -11.49
CA VAL A 298 11.44 -2.79 -11.27
C VAL A 298 10.73 -3.90 -12.06
N PHE A 299 9.41 -3.98 -11.94
CA PHE A 299 8.61 -4.98 -12.68
C PHE A 299 8.83 -4.89 -14.20
N PHE A 300 8.77 -3.67 -14.76
CA PHE A 300 8.97 -3.46 -16.19
C PHE A 300 10.39 -3.82 -16.62
N ALA A 301 11.40 -3.35 -15.88
CA ALA A 301 12.80 -3.62 -16.19
C ALA A 301 13.13 -5.12 -16.14
N ALA A 302 12.60 -5.84 -15.15
CA ALA A 302 12.76 -7.29 -15.03
C ALA A 302 12.12 -8.05 -16.20
N ASN A 303 10.90 -7.66 -16.62
CA ASN A 303 10.20 -8.26 -17.76
C ASN A 303 10.85 -7.94 -19.12
N ARG A 304 11.63 -6.86 -19.21
CA ARG A 304 12.47 -6.54 -20.37
C ARG A 304 13.84 -7.22 -20.33
N GLY A 305 14.15 -7.99 -19.29
CA GLY A 305 15.40 -8.72 -19.16
C GLY A 305 16.62 -7.86 -18.88
N LEU A 306 16.42 -6.65 -18.31
CA LEU A 306 17.50 -5.73 -17.95
C LEU A 306 18.27 -6.19 -16.71
N GLY A 307 19.46 -5.65 -16.46
CA GLY A 307 20.25 -5.89 -15.23
C GLY A 307 21.22 -7.08 -15.28
N GLY A 308 21.28 -7.84 -16.37
CA GLY A 308 22.40 -8.76 -16.66
C GLY A 308 22.81 -9.71 -15.52
N PRO A 309 24.08 -9.69 -15.05
CA PRO A 309 24.58 -10.48 -13.93
C PRO A 309 23.78 -10.37 -12.63
N LEU A 310 23.36 -9.15 -12.25
CA LEU A 310 22.54 -8.92 -11.06
C LEU A 310 21.31 -9.84 -11.09
N MET A 311 20.62 -9.86 -12.24
CA MET A 311 19.41 -10.65 -12.38
C MET A 311 19.68 -12.14 -12.19
N ARG A 312 20.82 -12.68 -12.62
CA ARG A 312 21.18 -14.10 -12.38
C ARG A 312 21.25 -14.44 -10.90
N GLN A 313 21.82 -13.55 -10.10
CA GLN A 313 21.93 -13.77 -8.65
C GLN A 313 20.61 -13.54 -7.92
N VAL A 314 19.78 -12.62 -8.42
CA VAL A 314 18.38 -12.51 -8.00
C VAL A 314 17.63 -13.81 -8.33
N ARG A 315 17.87 -14.41 -9.52
CA ARG A 315 17.34 -15.72 -9.96
C ARG A 315 17.62 -16.85 -8.98
N SER A 316 18.82 -16.89 -8.41
CA SER A 316 19.22 -17.97 -7.50
C SER A 316 18.63 -17.85 -6.09
N ARG A 317 18.03 -16.70 -5.74
CA ARG A 317 17.47 -16.45 -4.40
C ARG A 317 15.98 -16.72 -4.27
N ASN A 318 15.26 -16.94 -5.37
CA ASN A 318 13.86 -17.39 -5.32
C ASN A 318 13.47 -18.00 -6.67
N GLU A 319 12.88 -19.19 -6.65
CA GLU A 319 12.46 -19.91 -7.86
C GLU A 319 11.13 -19.37 -8.41
N ASP A 320 10.29 -18.72 -7.59
CA ASP A 320 9.02 -18.16 -8.03
C ASP A 320 9.23 -16.82 -8.77
N ALA A 321 8.85 -16.78 -10.05
CA ALA A 321 9.04 -15.63 -10.92
C ALA A 321 8.32 -14.36 -10.44
N LEU A 322 7.13 -14.48 -9.82
CA LEU A 322 6.35 -13.34 -9.34
C LEU A 322 7.03 -12.72 -8.11
N TRP A 323 7.46 -13.57 -7.18
CA TRP A 323 8.15 -13.15 -5.94
C TRP A 323 9.61 -12.72 -6.17
N ARG A 324 10.13 -12.93 -7.38
CA ARG A 324 11.51 -12.59 -7.70
C ARG A 324 11.67 -11.31 -8.52
N ASN A 325 10.76 -11.05 -9.46
CA ASN A 325 10.92 -9.94 -10.41
C ASN A 325 10.56 -8.57 -9.83
N GLY A 326 9.95 -8.52 -8.63
CA GLY A 326 9.63 -7.28 -7.92
C GLY A 326 8.58 -6.40 -8.58
N SER A 327 8.09 -5.42 -7.83
CA SER A 327 7.01 -4.51 -8.19
C SER A 327 7.26 -3.07 -7.74
N SER A 328 8.43 -2.73 -7.17
CA SER A 328 8.72 -1.35 -6.81
C SER A 328 8.95 -0.45 -8.03
N CYS A 329 8.45 0.78 -7.98
CA CYS A 329 8.67 1.80 -9.00
C CYS A 329 9.35 3.01 -8.36
N TRP A 330 10.53 3.35 -8.89
CA TRP A 330 11.38 4.39 -8.34
C TRP A 330 11.37 5.65 -9.20
N LEU A 331 11.14 6.78 -8.53
CA LEU A 331 11.02 8.12 -9.09
C LEU A 331 12.05 9.05 -8.47
N GLU A 332 12.50 10.04 -9.23
CA GLU A 332 13.33 11.14 -8.72
C GLU A 332 12.63 12.47 -9.03
N MET A 333 12.43 13.30 -8.01
CA MET A 333 11.80 14.62 -8.17
C MET A 333 12.69 15.55 -9.00
N ARG A 334 12.08 16.33 -9.90
CA ARG A 334 12.78 17.26 -10.79
C ARG A 334 13.07 18.62 -10.16
#